data_AF-A0A7C4SSG7-F1
#
_entry.id   AF-A0A7C4SSG7-F1
#
_cell.length_a   1.000
_cell.length_b   1.000
_cell.length_c   1.000
_cell.angle_alpha   90.00
_cell.angle_beta   90.00
_cell.angle_gamma   90.00
#
_symmetry.space_group_name_H-M   'P 1'
#
loop_
_entity.id
_entity.type
_entity.pdbx_description
1 polymer ?
#
loop_
_entity_poly.entity_id
_entity_poly.type
_entity_poly.pdbx_seq_one_letter_code
_entity_poly.pdbx_strand_id
1 'polypeptide(L)'
;MGEQNQTLQCPCGRVIVNPQEFKLLFLKMEMKEIDILCPNDSCYLRELGYIKFDIKDGAPVFKEAMFYPPFVTWNNSRLGSEVAMKLMKEHLKVIVTRVVDWKRIKENIEKFKLT
;
A
#
# COMPACT_ATOMS: atom_id res chain seq x y z
N MET A 1 31.65 -7.56 6.03
CA MET A 1 30.26 -8.06 5.98
C MET A 1 29.42 -6.93 5.41
N GLY A 2 28.96 -7.07 4.16
CA GLY A 2 28.27 -5.99 3.46
C GLY A 2 26.91 -5.72 4.09
N GLU A 3 26.57 -4.44 4.24
CA GLU A 3 25.21 -3.99 4.52
C GLU A 3 24.28 -4.61 3.48
N GLN A 4 23.57 -5.66 3.84
CA GLN A 4 22.49 -6.15 3.00
C GLN A 4 21.37 -5.13 3.12
N ASN A 5 21.20 -4.31 2.09
CA ASN A 5 20.07 -3.38 1.97
C ASN A 5 18.77 -4.15 2.22
N GLN A 6 18.19 -3.98 3.41
CA GLN A 6 16.97 -4.66 3.82
C GLN A 6 15.79 -3.99 3.11
N THR A 7 15.60 -4.36 1.84
CA THR A 7 14.56 -3.78 0.96
C THR A 7 13.48 -4.81 0.70
N LEU A 8 12.23 -4.32 0.62
CA LEU A 8 11.12 -5.16 0.17
C LEU A 8 11.31 -5.54 -1.30
N GLN A 9 10.76 -6.69 -1.67
CA GLN A 9 10.71 -7.12 -3.07
C GLN A 9 9.35 -7.73 -3.35
N CYS A 10 8.82 -7.43 -4.53
CA CYS A 10 7.66 -8.13 -5.06
C CYS A 10 8.08 -9.54 -5.54
N PRO A 11 7.23 -10.57 -5.41
CA PRO A 11 7.47 -11.89 -5.99
C PRO A 11 7.84 -11.88 -7.49
N CYS A 12 7.47 -10.85 -8.26
CA CYS A 12 7.93 -10.67 -9.63
C CYS A 12 9.41 -10.25 -9.77
N GLY A 13 10.16 -10.13 -8.67
CA GLY A 13 11.56 -9.74 -8.63
C GLY A 13 11.81 -8.25 -8.46
N ARG A 14 10.80 -7.39 -8.61
CA ARG A 14 10.96 -5.93 -8.45
C ARG A 14 11.33 -5.56 -7.02
N VAL A 15 12.51 -4.98 -6.84
CA VAL A 15 12.96 -4.39 -5.57
C VAL A 15 12.26 -3.05 -5.34
N ILE A 16 11.87 -2.81 -4.10
CA ILE A 16 11.13 -1.63 -3.66
C ILE A 16 11.90 -1.04 -2.47
N VAL A 17 12.61 0.05 -2.74
CA VAL A 17 13.45 0.72 -1.73
C VAL A 17 12.63 1.77 -1.00
N ASN A 18 11.82 2.52 -1.74
CA ASN A 18 11.04 3.63 -1.20
C ASN A 18 9.53 3.33 -1.24
N PRO A 19 8.77 3.68 -0.18
CA PRO A 19 7.32 3.51 -0.18
C PRO A 19 6.58 4.30 -1.27
N GLN A 20 7.19 5.34 -1.84
CA GLN A 20 6.64 6.13 -2.95
C GLN A 20 6.67 5.38 -4.29
N GLU A 21 7.43 4.28 -4.39
CA GLU A 21 7.48 3.48 -5.62
C GLU A 21 6.21 2.64 -5.80
N PHE A 22 5.44 2.39 -4.74
CA PHE A 22 4.15 1.73 -4.88
C PHE A 22 3.20 2.63 -5.69
N LYS A 23 2.49 2.02 -6.64
CA LYS A 23 1.41 2.70 -7.36
C LYS A 23 0.14 2.56 -6.54
N LEU A 24 -0.60 3.64 -6.36
CA LEU A 24 -1.89 3.60 -5.68
C LEU A 24 -3.01 3.70 -6.70
N LEU A 25 -3.94 2.77 -6.64
CA LEU A 25 -5.12 2.77 -7.49
C LEU A 25 -6.36 2.86 -6.64
N PHE A 26 -7.17 3.88 -6.89
CA PHE A 26 -8.43 4.08 -6.20
C PHE A 26 -9.58 3.70 -7.13
N LEU A 27 -10.07 2.46 -7.01
CA LEU A 27 -11.19 1.96 -7.80
C LEU A 27 -12.50 2.23 -7.07
N LYS A 28 -13.43 2.93 -7.72
CA LYS A 28 -14.83 3.15 -7.31
C LYS A 28 -15.00 3.50 -5.81
N MET A 29 -15.29 4.76 -5.52
CA MET A 29 -15.41 5.26 -4.14
C MET A 29 -16.39 4.47 -3.23
N GLU A 30 -17.34 3.72 -3.78
CA GLU A 30 -18.21 2.81 -3.03
C GLU A 30 -17.44 1.75 -2.21
N MET A 31 -16.29 1.28 -2.71
CA MET A 31 -15.52 0.23 -2.05
C MET A 31 -14.69 0.74 -0.86
N LYS A 32 -14.54 2.07 -0.73
CA LYS A 32 -13.76 2.73 0.34
C LYS A 32 -12.38 2.10 0.55
N GLU A 33 -11.77 1.69 -0.55
CA GLU A 33 -10.51 0.93 -0.60
C GLU A 33 -9.59 1.51 -1.67
N ILE A 34 -8.29 1.55 -1.37
CA ILE A 34 -7.22 1.96 -2.28
C ILE A 34 -6.28 0.77 -2.42
N ASP A 35 -6.08 0.29 -3.65
CA ASP A 35 -5.16 -0.79 -3.96
C ASP A 35 -3.73 -0.29 -3.94
N ILE A 36 -2.84 -1.06 -3.32
CA ILE A 36 -1.40 -0.86 -3.34
C ILE A 36 -0.82 -1.78 -4.42
N LEU A 37 -0.35 -1.22 -5.52
CA LEU A 37 0.13 -1.94 -6.68
C LEU A 37 1.66 -2.02 -6.75
N CYS A 38 2.15 -3.06 -7.42
CA CYS A 38 3.56 -3.21 -7.75
C CYS A 38 4.04 -2.07 -8.68
N PRO A 39 5.25 -1.53 -8.49
CA PRO A 39 5.82 -0.55 -9.42
C PRO A 39 6.02 -1.11 -10.84
N ASN A 40 6.18 -2.44 -10.98
CA ASN A 40 6.32 -3.09 -12.27
C ASN A 40 4.95 -3.26 -12.93
N ASP A 41 4.71 -2.58 -14.06
CA ASP A 41 3.45 -2.65 -14.81
C ASP A 41 3.15 -4.03 -15.40
N SER A 42 4.19 -4.84 -15.63
CA SER A 42 4.05 -6.21 -16.13
C SER A 42 4.01 -7.24 -15.00
N CYS A 43 3.79 -6.82 -13.75
CA CYS A 43 3.71 -7.72 -12.61
C CYS A 43 2.47 -8.62 -12.69
N TYR A 44 2.66 -9.94 -12.62
CA TYR A 44 1.56 -10.90 -12.62
C TYR A 44 0.71 -10.87 -11.34
N LEU A 45 1.26 -10.42 -10.21
CA LEU A 45 0.46 -10.19 -8.99
C LEU A 45 -0.34 -8.91 -9.08
N ARG A 46 0.25 -7.88 -9.71
CA ARG A 46 -0.28 -6.52 -9.87
C ARG A 46 -0.57 -5.81 -8.55
N GLU A 47 -1.51 -6.32 -7.76
CA GLU A 47 -1.91 -5.85 -6.45
C GLU A 47 -1.08 -6.54 -5.36
N LEU A 48 -0.53 -5.73 -4.45
CA LEU A 48 0.32 -6.19 -3.36
C LEU A 48 -0.33 -6.01 -2.00
N GLY A 49 -1.39 -5.20 -1.90
CA GLY A 49 -2.11 -4.90 -0.68
C GLY A 49 -3.20 -3.87 -0.90
N TYR A 50 -3.78 -3.39 0.19
CA TYR A 50 -4.84 -2.40 0.17
C TYR A 50 -4.78 -1.46 1.39
N ILE A 51 -5.53 -0.37 1.28
CA ILE A 51 -5.81 0.60 2.34
C ILE A 51 -7.32 0.82 2.38
N LYS A 52 -7.95 0.52 3.51
CA LYS A 52 -9.36 0.84 3.75
C LYS A 52 -9.50 2.11 4.57
N PHE A 53 -10.57 2.82 4.29
CA PHE A 53 -11.01 3.98 5.03
C PHE A 53 -12.52 3.95 5.20
N ASP A 54 -13.05 4.76 6.10
CA ASP A 54 -14.47 5.06 6.21
C ASP A 54 -14.70 6.53 5.85
N ILE A 55 -15.96 6.92 5.63
CA ILE A 55 -16.34 8.33 5.46
C ILE A 55 -17.01 8.76 6.75
N LYS A 56 -16.48 9.80 7.41
CA LYS A 56 -17.07 10.41 8.60
C LYS A 56 -17.12 11.92 8.39
N ASP A 57 -18.30 12.50 8.58
CA ASP A 57 -18.53 13.94 8.40
C ASP A 57 -18.04 14.47 7.04
N GLY A 58 -18.23 13.68 5.98
CA GLY A 58 -17.79 14.01 4.63
C GLY A 58 -16.27 13.93 4.39
N ALA A 59 -15.50 13.41 5.35
CA ALA A 59 -14.05 13.24 5.23
C ALA A 59 -13.65 11.75 5.27
N PRO A 60 -12.63 11.34 4.49
CA PRO A 60 -12.08 10.00 4.57
C PRO A 60 -11.28 9.83 5.88
N VAL A 61 -11.51 8.73 6.59
CA VAL A 61 -10.83 8.37 7.83
C VAL A 61 -10.21 6.99 7.68
N PHE A 62 -8.88 6.91 7.78
CA PHE A 62 -8.14 5.65 7.70
C PHE A 62 -8.67 4.62 8.71
N LYS A 63 -8.79 3.35 8.25
CA LYS A 63 -9.25 2.22 9.06
C LYS A 63 -8.17 1.16 9.22
N GLU A 64 -7.70 0.62 8.11
CA GLU A 64 -6.67 -0.42 8.09
C GLU A 64 -5.89 -0.39 6.77
N ALA A 65 -4.68 -0.94 6.78
CA ALA A 65 -3.92 -1.22 5.57
C ALA A 65 -3.10 -2.48 5.78
N MET A 66 -2.98 -3.29 4.73
CA MET A 66 -2.21 -4.53 4.78
C MET A 66 -1.68 -4.91 3.41
N PHE A 67 -0.56 -5.63 3.40
CA PHE A 67 -0.09 -6.35 2.22
C PHE A 67 -0.73 -7.73 2.16
N TYR A 68 -0.99 -8.23 0.95
CA TYR A 68 -1.56 -9.55 0.72
C TYR A 68 -0.56 -10.67 1.03
N PRO A 69 -1.05 -11.87 1.39
CA PRO A 69 -0.21 -12.99 1.80
C PRO A 69 0.94 -13.34 0.84
N PRO A 70 0.79 -13.32 -0.50
CA PRO A 70 1.91 -13.62 -1.40
C PRO A 70 3.09 -12.66 -1.24
N PHE A 71 2.84 -11.38 -1.03
CA PHE A 71 3.89 -10.38 -0.81
C PHE A 71 4.52 -10.53 0.59
N VAL A 72 3.70 -10.78 1.62
CA VAL A 72 4.15 -10.98 3.00
C VAL A 72 5.03 -12.22 3.12
N THR A 73 4.55 -13.37 2.64
CA THR A 73 5.29 -14.64 2.71
C THR A 73 6.63 -14.55 1.98
N TRP A 74 6.66 -13.88 0.83
CA TRP A 74 7.90 -13.69 0.06
C TRP A 74 8.95 -12.85 0.80
N ASN A 75 8.54 -11.78 1.45
CA ASN A 75 9.49 -10.94 2.19
C ASN A 75 9.92 -11.60 3.51
N ASN A 76 9.01 -12.31 4.17
CA ASN A 76 9.33 -13.10 5.37
C ASN A 76 10.37 -14.19 5.07
N SER A 77 10.28 -14.89 3.94
CA SER A 77 11.26 -15.93 3.60
C SER A 77 12.64 -15.36 3.26
N ARG A 78 12.71 -14.14 2.71
CA ARG A 78 13.97 -13.49 2.31
C ARG A 78 14.67 -12.77 3.45
N LEU A 79 13.93 -12.09 4.31
CA LEU A 79 14.48 -11.18 5.33
C LEU A 79 14.35 -11.73 6.75
N GLY A 80 13.58 -12.81 6.94
CA GLY A 80 13.08 -13.22 8.24
C GLY A 80 11.85 -12.43 8.66
N SER A 81 10.95 -13.09 9.41
CA SER A 81 9.62 -12.55 9.75
C SER A 81 9.69 -11.21 10.48
N GLU A 82 10.57 -11.07 11.48
CA GLU A 82 10.65 -9.85 12.29
C GLU A 82 11.05 -8.63 11.45
N VAL A 83 12.12 -8.75 10.66
CA VAL A 83 12.63 -7.67 9.81
C VAL A 83 11.63 -7.31 8.72
N ALA A 84 11.08 -8.31 8.04
CA ALA A 84 10.11 -8.10 6.97
C ALA A 84 8.85 -7.40 7.47
N MET A 85 8.29 -7.85 8.60
CA MET A 85 7.10 -7.25 9.19
C MET A 85 7.34 -5.81 9.64
N LYS A 86 8.52 -5.51 10.21
CA LYS A 86 8.90 -4.14 10.56
C LYS A 86 8.94 -3.24 9.33
N LEU A 87 9.65 -3.65 8.28
CA LEU A 87 9.75 -2.88 7.03
C LEU A 87 8.40 -2.69 6.36
N MET A 88 7.59 -3.74 6.23
CA MET A 88 6.25 -3.64 5.65
C MET A 88 5.38 -2.66 6.43
N LYS A 89 5.40 -2.70 7.77
CA LYS A 89 4.66 -1.76 8.62
C LYS A 89 5.13 -0.32 8.43
N GLU A 90 6.44 -0.09 8.33
CA GLU A 90 7.01 1.24 8.07
C GLU A 90 6.60 1.77 6.70
N HIS A 91 6.64 0.93 5.66
CA HIS A 91 6.16 1.28 4.32
C HIS A 91 4.68 1.63 4.33
N LEU A 92 3.81 0.80 4.94
CA LEU A 92 2.38 1.10 5.04
C LEU A 92 2.11 2.42 5.77
N LYS A 93 2.83 2.69 6.86
CA LYS A 93 2.71 3.97 7.59
C LYS A 93 3.03 5.16 6.69
N VAL A 94 4.11 5.07 5.91
CA VAL A 94 4.49 6.14 4.96
C VAL A 94 3.48 6.26 3.84
N ILE A 95 3.01 5.15 3.26
CA ILE A 95 2.01 5.17 2.20
C ILE A 95 0.76 5.90 2.67
N VAL A 96 0.21 5.46 3.80
CA VAL A 96 -1.01 6.02 4.40
C VAL A 96 -0.83 7.51 4.76
N THR A 97 0.30 7.91 5.31
CA THR A 97 0.46 9.29 5.84
C THR A 97 1.03 10.30 4.84
N ARG A 98 1.70 9.85 3.78
CA ARG A 98 2.44 10.73 2.87
C ARG A 98 2.19 10.49 1.38
N VAL A 99 1.77 9.29 0.99
CA VAL A 99 1.60 8.94 -0.44
C VAL A 99 0.13 9.00 -0.85
N VAL A 100 -0.78 8.58 0.02
CA VAL A 100 -2.22 8.73 -0.22
C VAL A 100 -2.60 10.21 -0.24
N ASP A 101 -3.19 10.64 -1.35
CA ASP A 101 -3.78 11.97 -1.48
C ASP A 101 -5.20 12.00 -0.89
N TRP A 102 -5.28 12.10 0.43
CA TRP A 102 -6.55 12.18 1.16
C TRP A 102 -7.39 13.41 0.77
N LYS A 103 -6.74 14.49 0.34
CA LYS A 103 -7.42 15.69 -0.12
C LYS A 103 -8.20 15.40 -1.39
N ARG A 104 -7.55 14.77 -2.38
CA ARG A 104 -8.22 14.35 -3.62
C ARG A 104 -9.33 13.34 -3.36
N ILE A 105 -9.16 12.44 -2.39
CA ILE A 105 -10.24 11.51 -2.00
C ILE A 105 -11.43 12.28 -1.44
N LYS A 106 -11.20 13.26 -0.55
CA LYS A 106 -12.25 14.13 0.00
C LYS A 106 -12.98 14.92 -1.09
N GLU A 107 -12.25 15.55 -2.00
CA GLU A 107 -12.82 16.30 -3.14
C GLU A 107 -13.72 15.40 -4.00
N ASN A 108 -13.31 14.15 -4.23
CA ASN A 108 -14.14 13.19 -4.95
C ASN A 108 -15.39 12.79 -4.14
N ILE A 109 -15.27 12.51 -2.83
CA ILE A 109 -16.42 12.21 -1.96
C ILE A 109 -17.47 13.33 -2.05
N GLU A 110 -17.05 14.59 -1.97
CA GLU A 110 -17.92 15.77 -2.09
C GLU A 110 -18.56 15.85 -3.48
N LYS A 111 -17.75 15.70 -4.55
CA LYS A 111 -18.21 15.79 -5.94
C LYS A 111 -19.27 14.75 -6.29
N PHE A 112 -19.13 13.53 -5.78
CA PHE A 112 -20.03 12.42 -6.07
C PHE A 112 -21.12 12.23 -4.99
N LYS A 113 -21.19 13.13 -4.00
CA LYS A 113 -22.17 13.12 -2.89
C LYS A 113 -22.25 11.77 -2.17
N LEU A 114 -21.09 11.18 -1.91
CA LEU A 114 -20.99 9.89 -1.26
C LEU A 114 -21.06 10.08 0.25
N THR A 115 -22.16 9.61 0.85
CA THR A 115 -22.40 9.62 2.30
C THR A 115 -21.97 8.30 2.93
#